data_AF-A0A933PAH6-F1
#
_entry.id   AF-A0A933PAH6-F1
#
_cell.length_a   1.000
_cell.length_b   1.000
_cell.length_c   1.000
_cell.angle_alpha   90.00
_cell.angle_beta   90.00
_cell.angle_gamma   90.00
#
_symmetry.space_group_name_H-M   'P 1'
#
loop_
_entity.id
_entity.type
_entity.pdbx_description
1 polymer ?
#
loop_
_entity_poly.entity_id
_entity_poly.type
_entity_poly.pdbx_seq_one_letter_code
_entity_poly.pdbx_strand_id
1 'polypeptide(L)'
;MEPTGVPARELSDEELERQGTHAHATRNWVFLHGTAEQFAHHTERMLELEKEYLRRHPKRTWQGSADSGGEVDEATRLRTALRGLVTQIESVLAEADTLPGNGSTAGPGAAAGRQDGGAGVTALLTEVAAAPGGRLHRLELHQAARRAGLPRADLAQLYRSDPPLLAADGADRVLTEAGKEWLAARA
;
A
#
# COMPACT_ATOMS: atom_id res chain seq x y z
N MET A 1 22.04 -34.27 -18.44
CA MET A 1 21.86 -34.70 -17.04
C MET A 1 22.62 -33.69 -16.21
N GLU A 2 21.98 -32.58 -15.86
CA GLU A 2 22.64 -31.55 -15.04
C GLU A 2 22.99 -32.19 -13.68
N PRO A 3 24.21 -32.04 -13.18
CA PRO A 3 24.54 -32.51 -11.84
C PRO A 3 23.69 -31.73 -10.85
N THR A 4 22.62 -32.35 -10.36
CA THR A 4 21.85 -31.83 -9.23
C THR A 4 22.84 -31.69 -8.07
N GLY A 5 23.07 -30.45 -7.63
CA GLY A 5 23.98 -30.17 -6.53
C GLY A 5 23.59 -30.97 -5.27
N VAL A 6 24.53 -31.12 -4.34
CA VAL A 6 24.27 -31.82 -3.06
C VAL A 6 23.09 -31.15 -2.35
N PRO A 7 22.05 -31.91 -1.93
CA PRO A 7 20.91 -31.37 -1.19
C PRO A 7 21.35 -30.59 0.05
N ALA A 8 20.67 -29.48 0.37
CA ALA A 8 21.07 -28.60 1.48
C ALA A 8 21.19 -29.34 2.82
N ARG A 9 20.29 -30.31 3.06
CA ARG A 9 20.29 -31.17 4.26
C ARG A 9 21.55 -32.01 4.44
N GLU A 10 22.28 -32.30 3.35
CA GLU A 10 23.50 -33.10 3.34
C GLU A 10 24.77 -32.24 3.41
N LEU A 11 24.64 -30.91 3.37
CA LEU A 11 25.76 -29.99 3.52
C LEU A 11 26.25 -29.93 4.98
N SER A 12 27.55 -29.72 5.17
CA SER A 12 28.08 -29.28 6.47
C SER A 12 27.62 -27.85 6.79
N ASP A 13 27.71 -27.42 8.05
CA ASP A 13 27.32 -26.06 8.44
C ASP A 13 28.16 -24.99 7.71
N GLU A 14 29.46 -25.22 7.58
CA GLU A 14 30.38 -24.32 6.85
C GLU A 14 30.00 -24.23 5.35
N GLU A 15 29.64 -25.35 4.74
CA GLU A 15 29.23 -25.40 3.34
C GLU A 15 27.90 -24.69 3.12
N LEU A 16 26.95 -24.90 4.03
CA LEU A 16 25.64 -24.24 4.03
C LEU A 16 25.78 -22.72 4.14
N GLU A 17 26.60 -22.24 5.08
CA GLU A 17 26.86 -20.80 5.26
C GLU A 17 27.58 -20.20 4.05
N ARG A 18 28.58 -20.90 3.50
CA ARG A 18 29.31 -20.43 2.31
C ARG A 18 28.43 -20.34 1.08
N GLN A 19 27.66 -21.38 0.81
CA GLN A 19 26.75 -21.39 -0.35
C GLN A 19 25.62 -20.37 -0.18
N GLY A 20 25.03 -20.24 1.01
CA GLY A 20 24.02 -19.22 1.29
C GLY A 20 24.53 -17.81 1.05
N THR A 21 25.74 -17.50 1.56
CA THR A 21 26.41 -16.21 1.35
C THR A 21 26.62 -15.93 -0.15
N HIS A 22 27.14 -16.89 -0.89
CA HIS A 22 27.37 -16.76 -2.32
C HIS A 22 26.05 -16.55 -3.11
N ALA A 23 25.00 -17.30 -2.76
CA ALA A 23 23.73 -17.22 -3.44
C ALA A 23 23.06 -15.85 -3.22
N HIS A 24 23.10 -15.32 -2.00
CA HIS A 24 22.64 -13.94 -1.72
C HIS A 24 23.45 -12.89 -2.48
N ALA A 25 24.79 -13.00 -2.47
CA ALA A 25 25.66 -12.04 -3.13
C ALA A 25 25.45 -11.97 -4.65
N THR A 26 25.08 -13.09 -5.27
CA THR A 26 24.88 -13.19 -6.72
C THR A 26 23.45 -12.96 -7.17
N ARG A 27 22.46 -12.92 -6.25
CA ARG A 27 21.03 -12.85 -6.57
C ARG A 27 20.69 -11.74 -7.56
N ASN A 28 21.12 -10.51 -7.27
CA ASN A 28 20.76 -9.36 -8.12
C ASN A 28 21.37 -9.48 -9.52
N TRP A 29 22.60 -10.01 -9.60
CA TRP A 29 23.23 -10.25 -10.89
C TRP A 29 22.48 -11.28 -11.72
N VAL A 30 22.07 -12.41 -11.12
CA VAL A 30 21.28 -13.45 -11.80
C VAL A 30 19.90 -12.93 -12.19
N PHE A 31 19.28 -12.10 -11.36
CA PHE A 31 18.00 -11.46 -11.68
C PHE A 31 18.07 -10.56 -12.92
N LEU A 32 19.14 -9.76 -13.06
CA LEU A 32 19.28 -8.80 -14.14
C LEU A 32 19.87 -9.40 -15.43
N HIS A 33 20.69 -10.44 -15.32
CA HIS A 33 21.50 -10.94 -16.44
C HIS A 33 21.32 -12.44 -16.72
N GLY A 34 20.66 -13.18 -15.83
CA GLY A 34 20.37 -14.58 -16.03
C GLY A 34 19.18 -14.81 -16.94
N THR A 35 19.10 -16.00 -17.54
CA THR A 35 17.87 -16.47 -18.17
C THR A 35 16.78 -16.72 -17.12
N ALA A 36 15.52 -16.81 -17.56
CA ALA A 36 14.41 -17.14 -16.67
C ALA A 36 14.63 -18.48 -15.93
N GLU A 37 15.19 -19.48 -16.61
CA GLU A 37 15.53 -20.79 -16.03
C GLU A 37 16.65 -20.68 -14.99
N GLN A 38 17.71 -19.92 -15.28
CA GLN A 38 18.81 -19.68 -14.33
C GLN A 38 18.31 -18.97 -13.07
N PHE A 39 17.44 -17.97 -13.21
CA PHE A 39 16.86 -17.27 -12.07
C PHE A 39 15.93 -18.17 -11.24
N ALA A 40 15.16 -19.05 -11.90
CA ALA A 40 14.32 -20.03 -11.21
C ALA A 40 15.18 -21.00 -10.40
N HIS A 41 16.18 -21.63 -11.02
CA HIS A 41 17.10 -22.55 -10.34
C HIS A 41 17.86 -21.88 -9.19
N HIS A 42 18.32 -20.63 -9.38
CA HIS A 42 19.00 -19.86 -8.32
C HIS A 42 18.07 -19.59 -7.14
N THR A 43 16.82 -19.20 -7.42
CA THR A 43 15.82 -18.93 -6.37
C THR A 43 15.45 -20.21 -5.63
N GLU A 44 15.28 -21.33 -6.32
CA GLU A 44 15.03 -22.63 -5.69
C GLU A 44 16.18 -23.03 -4.76
N ARG A 45 17.43 -22.91 -5.24
CA ARG A 45 18.61 -23.23 -4.42
C ARG A 45 18.73 -22.33 -3.19
N MET A 46 18.50 -21.03 -3.33
CA MET A 46 18.51 -20.11 -2.17
C MET A 46 17.47 -20.51 -1.13
N LEU A 47 16.23 -20.76 -1.56
CA LEU A 47 15.16 -21.16 -0.64
C LEU A 47 15.47 -22.49 0.05
N GLU A 48 16.11 -23.43 -0.63
CA GLU A 48 16.55 -24.70 -0.05
C GLU A 48 17.59 -24.49 1.07
N LEU A 49 18.62 -23.68 0.79
CA LEU A 49 19.69 -23.33 1.75
C LEU A 49 19.13 -22.57 2.95
N GLU A 50 18.26 -21.58 2.73
CA GLU A 50 17.61 -20.80 3.79
C GLU A 50 16.78 -21.70 4.71
N LYS A 51 15.93 -22.57 4.14
CA LYS A 51 15.11 -23.49 4.94
C LYS A 51 15.97 -24.37 5.84
N GLU A 52 17.05 -24.91 5.30
CA GLU A 52 17.96 -25.74 6.08
C GLU A 52 18.70 -24.94 7.16
N TYR A 53 19.13 -23.72 6.85
CA TYR A 53 19.77 -22.83 7.83
C TYR A 53 18.82 -22.51 9.00
N LEU A 54 17.57 -22.15 8.71
CA LEU A 54 16.54 -21.88 9.73
C LEU A 54 16.25 -23.12 10.59
N ARG A 55 16.23 -24.31 9.97
CA ARG A 55 16.04 -25.58 10.68
C ARG A 55 17.17 -25.87 11.66
N ARG A 56 18.43 -25.59 11.29
CA ARG A 56 19.62 -25.79 12.15
C ARG A 56 19.79 -24.70 13.21
N HIS A 57 19.37 -23.47 12.91
CA HIS A 57 19.56 -22.30 13.78
C HIS A 57 18.25 -21.61 14.19
N PRO A 58 17.31 -22.32 14.85
CA PRO A 58 15.99 -21.77 15.20
C PRO A 58 16.04 -20.59 16.19
N LYS A 59 17.18 -20.36 16.85
CA LYS A 59 17.39 -19.25 17.82
C LYS A 59 18.05 -18.01 17.21
N ARG A 60 18.55 -18.08 15.97
CA ARG A 60 19.16 -16.94 15.24
C ARG A 60 18.13 -16.11 14.47
N THR A 61 16.92 -16.64 14.29
CA THR A 61 15.80 -15.91 13.71
C THR A 61 15.26 -14.94 14.75
N TRP A 62 15.71 -13.68 14.68
CA TRP A 62 15.02 -12.52 15.24
C TRP A 62 14.45 -12.69 16.68
N GLN A 63 15.19 -12.20 17.67
CA GLN A 63 14.69 -11.94 19.03
C GLN A 63 13.69 -10.75 19.05
N GLY A 64 12.65 -10.80 18.25
CA GLY A 64 11.51 -9.90 18.37
C GLY A 64 10.24 -10.73 18.26
N SER A 65 9.42 -10.66 19.30
CA SER A 65 8.12 -11.33 19.42
C SER A 65 8.09 -12.86 19.56
N ALA A 66 9.09 -13.45 20.22
CA ALA A 66 8.86 -14.70 20.96
C ALA A 66 9.38 -14.49 22.40
N ASP A 67 8.44 -14.11 23.28
CA ASP A 67 8.56 -14.22 24.74
C ASP A 67 9.83 -13.64 25.38
N SER A 68 9.91 -12.31 25.46
CA SER A 68 10.71 -11.65 26.49
C SER A 68 9.86 -10.54 27.11
N GLY A 69 9.48 -10.74 28.37
CA GLY A 69 8.79 -9.78 29.22
C GLY A 69 9.67 -8.57 29.55
N GLY A 70 10.11 -7.83 28.53
CA GLY A 70 10.57 -6.47 28.69
C GLY A 70 9.36 -5.63 29.12
N GLU A 71 9.46 -5.00 30.28
CA GLU A 71 8.42 -4.14 30.82
C GLU A 71 8.16 -3.01 29.81
N VAL A 72 7.11 -3.17 29.00
CA VAL A 72 6.64 -2.11 28.11
C VAL A 72 6.34 -0.91 29.00
N ASP A 73 7.04 0.20 28.78
CA ASP A 73 6.82 1.46 29.50
C ASP A 73 5.32 1.75 29.60
N GLU A 74 4.86 2.20 30.76
CA GLU A 74 3.43 2.35 31.06
C GLU A 74 2.75 3.30 30.06
N ALA A 75 3.45 4.32 29.58
CA ALA A 75 2.91 5.20 28.54
C ALA A 75 2.77 4.50 27.19
N THR A 76 3.62 3.53 26.89
CA THR A 76 3.51 2.69 25.68
C THR A 76 2.37 1.69 25.81
N ARG A 77 2.19 1.08 26.99
CA ARG A 77 1.00 0.24 27.29
C ARG A 77 -0.28 1.02 27.14
N LEU A 78 -0.37 2.19 27.78
CA LEU A 78 -1.54 3.05 27.73
C LEU A 78 -1.86 3.51 26.31
N ARG A 79 -0.86 3.96 25.53
CA ARG A 79 -1.07 4.33 24.12
C ARG A 79 -1.58 3.17 23.27
N THR A 80 -1.09 1.96 23.54
CA THR A 80 -1.51 0.75 22.80
C THR A 80 -2.93 0.36 23.16
N ALA A 81 -3.27 0.37 24.46
CA ALA A 81 -4.62 0.13 24.95
C ALA A 81 -5.63 1.15 24.40
N LEU A 82 -5.28 2.45 24.42
CA LEU A 82 -6.11 3.52 23.87
C LEU A 82 -6.35 3.35 22.37
N ARG A 83 -5.32 3.00 21.59
CA ARG A 83 -5.50 2.72 20.15
C ARG A 83 -6.41 1.54 19.91
N GLY A 84 -6.26 0.46 20.69
CA GLY A 84 -7.15 -0.70 20.62
C GLY A 84 -8.60 -0.33 20.90
N LEU A 85 -8.84 0.48 21.94
CA LEU A 85 -10.17 0.97 22.30
C LEU A 85 -10.79 1.83 21.19
N VAL A 86 -10.02 2.76 20.60
CA VAL A 86 -10.51 3.57 19.46
C VAL A 86 -10.94 2.66 18.32
N THR A 87 -10.13 1.68 17.92
CA THR A 87 -10.51 0.74 16.86
C THR A 87 -11.80 -0.04 17.19
N GLN A 88 -11.99 -0.45 18.45
CA GLN A 88 -13.21 -1.14 18.88
C GLN A 88 -14.43 -0.21 18.82
N ILE A 89 -14.30 1.05 19.25
CA ILE A 89 -15.38 2.04 19.17
C ILE A 89 -15.76 2.30 17.71
N GLU A 90 -14.77 2.52 16.84
CA GLU A 90 -15.00 2.71 15.41
C GLU A 90 -15.72 1.50 14.78
N SER A 91 -15.38 0.27 15.20
CA SER A 91 -16.09 -0.94 14.76
C SER A 91 -17.55 -0.96 15.20
N VAL A 92 -17.82 -0.63 16.48
CA VAL A 92 -19.19 -0.60 17.02
C VAL A 92 -20.03 0.48 16.35
N LEU A 93 -19.44 1.65 16.08
CA LEU A 93 -20.11 2.74 15.38
C LEU A 93 -20.41 2.35 13.92
N ALA A 94 -19.46 1.73 13.23
CA ALA A 94 -19.67 1.21 11.88
C ALA A 94 -20.77 0.13 11.83
N GLU A 95 -20.87 -0.72 12.86
CA GLU A 95 -21.96 -1.70 12.99
C GLU A 95 -23.31 -1.01 13.27
N ALA A 96 -23.34 0.03 14.11
CA ALA A 96 -24.55 0.79 14.40
C ALA A 96 -25.13 1.47 13.15
N ASP A 97 -24.26 1.98 12.25
CA ASP A 97 -24.66 2.54 10.95
C ASP A 97 -25.24 1.49 9.98
N THR A 98 -25.04 0.20 10.24
CA THR A 98 -25.55 -0.91 9.42
C THR A 98 -26.85 -1.54 9.94
N LEU A 99 -27.35 -1.12 11.11
CA LEU A 99 -28.64 -1.58 11.60
C LEU A 99 -29.77 -1.01 10.72
N PRO A 100 -30.59 -1.85 10.06
CA PRO A 100 -31.70 -1.35 9.27
C PRO A 100 -32.71 -0.68 10.20
N GLY A 101 -32.90 0.63 10.00
CA GLY A 101 -33.94 1.40 10.66
C GLY A 101 -35.29 0.70 10.49
N ASN A 102 -35.87 0.30 11.61
CA ASN A 102 -37.23 -0.18 11.73
C ASN A 102 -38.20 0.99 11.47
N GLY A 103 -38.46 1.26 10.19
CA GLY A 103 -39.37 2.32 9.77
C GLY A 103 -39.53 2.48 8.25
N SER A 104 -40.40 1.65 7.67
CA SER A 104 -41.28 1.95 6.52
C SER A 104 -40.68 2.21 5.12
N THR A 105 -40.83 1.19 4.27
CA THR A 105 -41.07 1.16 2.82
C THR A 105 -40.98 2.46 2.00
N ALA A 106 -39.95 2.54 1.14
CA ALA A 106 -40.08 2.83 -0.30
C ALA A 106 -38.73 2.61 -1.01
N GLY A 107 -38.67 1.68 -1.96
CA GLY A 107 -37.73 1.78 -3.09
C GLY A 107 -38.30 2.74 -4.15
N PRO A 108 -37.48 3.35 -5.04
CA PRO A 108 -36.24 2.77 -5.56
C PRO A 108 -35.00 3.70 -5.48
N GLY A 109 -33.83 3.06 -5.32
CA GLY A 109 -32.59 3.51 -5.98
C GLY A 109 -31.75 4.58 -5.28
N ALA A 110 -30.79 4.11 -4.47
CA ALA A 110 -29.47 4.72 -4.27
C ALA A 110 -29.42 6.26 -4.17
N ALA A 111 -29.57 6.80 -2.96
CA ALA A 111 -29.31 8.21 -2.68
C ALA A 111 -28.96 8.45 -1.20
N ALA A 112 -27.84 7.90 -0.71
CA ALA A 112 -27.39 8.20 0.67
C ALA A 112 -25.86 8.23 0.90
N GLY A 113 -25.06 8.42 -0.16
CA GLY A 113 -23.60 8.60 -0.05
C GLY A 113 -23.00 9.66 -0.99
N ARG A 114 -23.83 10.49 -1.63
CA ARG A 114 -23.41 11.43 -2.68
C ARG A 114 -23.18 12.87 -2.22
N GLN A 115 -22.99 13.12 -0.91
CA GLN A 115 -22.89 14.50 -0.41
C GLN A 115 -21.45 15.02 -0.26
N ASP A 116 -20.45 14.14 -0.08
CA ASP A 116 -19.06 14.59 0.19
C ASP A 116 -18.11 14.55 -1.02
N GLY A 117 -18.51 13.92 -2.13
CA GLY A 117 -17.68 13.86 -3.34
C GLY A 117 -17.37 15.25 -3.92
N GLY A 118 -18.31 16.20 -3.81
CA GLY A 118 -18.11 17.58 -4.26
C GLY A 118 -17.07 18.33 -3.44
N ALA A 119 -17.07 18.16 -2.11
CA ALA A 119 -16.09 18.79 -1.22
C ALA A 119 -14.67 18.27 -1.48
N GLY A 120 -14.53 16.95 -1.71
CA GLY A 120 -13.25 16.34 -2.07
C GLY A 120 -12.70 16.83 -3.42
N VAL A 121 -13.57 17.02 -4.43
CA VAL A 121 -13.15 17.61 -5.71
C VAL A 121 -12.71 19.06 -5.54
N THR A 122 -13.48 19.89 -4.81
CA THR A 122 -13.11 21.29 -4.56
C THR A 122 -11.77 21.40 -3.82
N ALA A 123 -11.55 20.60 -2.79
CA ALA A 123 -10.29 20.59 -2.04
C ALA A 123 -9.10 20.19 -2.94
N LEU A 124 -9.25 19.14 -3.75
CA LEU A 124 -8.22 18.71 -4.69
C LEU A 124 -7.89 19.80 -5.71
N LEU A 125 -8.89 20.37 -6.39
CA LEU A 125 -8.66 21.37 -7.44
C LEU A 125 -8.08 22.67 -6.87
N THR A 126 -8.45 23.04 -5.64
CA THR A 126 -7.83 24.16 -4.92
C THR A 126 -6.34 23.92 -4.69
N GLU A 127 -5.95 22.70 -4.28
CA GLU A 127 -4.55 22.34 -4.09
C GLU A 127 -3.78 22.37 -5.43
N VAL A 128 -4.35 21.87 -6.52
CA VAL A 128 -3.73 21.97 -7.86
C VAL A 128 -3.58 23.42 -8.31
N ALA A 129 -4.58 24.26 -8.07
CA ALA A 129 -4.57 25.68 -8.44
C ALA A 129 -3.50 26.48 -7.66
N ALA A 130 -3.26 26.13 -6.40
CA ALA A 130 -2.25 26.75 -5.55
C ALA A 130 -0.81 26.32 -5.90
N ALA A 131 -0.64 25.19 -6.59
CA ALA A 131 0.68 24.72 -7.01
C ALA A 131 1.29 25.59 -8.12
N PRO A 132 2.63 25.74 -8.18
CA PRO A 132 3.30 26.52 -9.22
C PRO A 132 2.89 26.08 -10.63
N GLY A 133 2.35 27.01 -11.42
CA GLY A 133 1.90 26.73 -12.79
C GLY A 133 0.61 25.90 -12.87
N GLY A 134 -0.18 25.81 -11.80
CA GLY A 134 -1.47 25.13 -11.76
C GLY A 134 -1.36 23.63 -12.05
N ARG A 135 -0.24 23.01 -11.65
CA ARG A 135 0.10 21.63 -11.98
C ARG A 135 0.71 20.91 -10.80
N LEU A 136 0.43 19.61 -10.71
CA LEU A 136 1.04 18.70 -9.73
C LEU A 136 1.60 17.48 -10.43
N HIS A 137 2.69 16.93 -9.89
CA HIS A 137 3.18 15.65 -10.36
C HIS A 137 2.13 14.56 -10.11
N ARG A 138 2.03 13.55 -10.99
CA ARG A 138 1.00 12.49 -10.92
C ARG A 138 0.90 11.84 -9.54
N LEU A 139 2.03 11.58 -8.88
CA LEU A 139 2.04 10.97 -7.56
C LEU A 139 1.48 11.90 -6.48
N GLU A 140 1.82 13.18 -6.54
CA GLU A 140 1.34 14.20 -5.61
C GLU A 140 -0.17 14.41 -5.77
N LEU A 141 -0.67 14.44 -7.01
CA LEU A 141 -2.12 14.51 -7.26
C LEU A 141 -2.87 13.32 -6.61
N HIS A 142 -2.34 12.10 -6.74
CA HIS A 142 -2.97 10.93 -6.13
C HIS A 142 -2.93 10.98 -4.59
N GLN A 143 -1.87 11.53 -4.01
CA GLN A 143 -1.78 11.75 -2.56
C GLN A 143 -2.75 12.84 -2.09
N ALA A 144 -2.85 13.96 -2.81
CA ALA A 144 -3.81 15.03 -2.56
C ALA A 144 -5.25 14.51 -2.65
N ALA A 145 -5.58 13.72 -3.67
CA ALA A 145 -6.89 13.10 -3.81
C ALA A 145 -7.23 12.19 -2.62
N ARG A 146 -6.25 11.42 -2.11
CA ARG A 146 -6.43 10.59 -0.91
C ARG A 146 -6.66 11.44 0.34
N ARG A 147 -5.91 12.54 0.53
CA ARG A 147 -6.13 13.48 1.64
C ARG A 147 -7.51 14.13 1.58
N ALA A 148 -7.98 14.44 0.38
CA ALA A 148 -9.30 15.01 0.13
C ALA A 148 -10.45 13.98 0.20
N GLY A 149 -10.16 12.71 0.50
CA GLY A 149 -11.17 11.64 0.55
C GLY A 149 -11.79 11.31 -0.82
N LEU A 150 -11.19 11.74 -1.92
CA LEU A 150 -11.75 11.57 -3.26
C LEU A 150 -11.52 10.12 -3.78
N PRO A 151 -12.59 9.35 -4.03
CA PRO A 151 -12.47 8.01 -4.59
C PRO A 151 -11.80 8.01 -5.98
N ARG A 152 -11.13 6.90 -6.31
CA ARG A 152 -10.42 6.76 -7.60
C ARG A 152 -11.34 6.93 -8.82
N ALA A 153 -12.60 6.49 -8.72
CA ALA A 153 -13.59 6.63 -9.78
C ALA A 153 -13.91 8.10 -10.06
N ASP A 154 -14.07 8.90 -9.01
CA ASP A 154 -14.39 10.32 -9.10
C ASP A 154 -13.18 11.13 -9.59
N LEU A 155 -11.97 10.79 -9.13
CA LEU A 155 -10.73 11.33 -9.70
C LEU A 155 -10.60 11.05 -11.20
N ALA A 156 -10.95 9.84 -11.65
CA ALA A 156 -10.94 9.49 -13.07
C ALA A 156 -12.02 10.25 -13.86
N GLN A 157 -13.11 10.67 -13.21
CA GLN A 157 -14.15 11.49 -13.83
C GLN A 157 -13.63 12.89 -14.18
N LEU A 158 -12.70 13.45 -13.42
CA LEU A 158 -12.12 14.79 -13.69
C LEU A 158 -11.40 14.88 -15.05
N TYR A 159 -10.89 13.75 -15.56
CA TYR A 159 -10.25 13.66 -16.87
C TYR A 159 -11.22 13.38 -18.03
N ARG A 160 -12.37 12.77 -17.72
CA ARG A 160 -13.36 12.31 -18.72
C ARG A 160 -14.59 13.21 -18.82
N SER A 161 -14.68 14.20 -17.94
CA SER A 161 -15.71 15.24 -18.01
C SER A 161 -15.58 16.01 -19.31
N ASP A 162 -16.68 16.57 -19.81
CA ASP A 162 -16.67 17.42 -20.99
C ASP A 162 -17.28 18.79 -20.62
N PRO A 163 -16.48 19.86 -20.53
CA PRO A 163 -15.02 19.89 -20.69
C PRO A 163 -14.25 19.24 -19.50
N PRO A 164 -13.04 18.68 -19.72
CA PRO A 164 -12.27 18.03 -18.67
C PRO A 164 -11.74 19.06 -17.67
N LEU A 165 -11.75 18.73 -16.38
CA LEU A 165 -11.26 19.62 -15.31
C LEU A 165 -9.75 19.45 -15.06
N LEU A 166 -9.21 18.27 -15.35
CA LEU A 166 -7.78 17.98 -15.30
C LEU A 166 -7.29 17.40 -16.63
N ALA A 167 -6.09 17.80 -17.04
CA ALA A 167 -5.39 17.25 -18.18
C ALA A 167 -4.07 16.58 -17.75
N ALA A 168 -3.63 15.59 -18.52
CA ALA A 168 -2.31 14.99 -18.36
C ALA A 168 -1.30 15.71 -19.27
N ASP A 169 -0.22 16.20 -18.68
CA ASP A 169 0.93 16.80 -19.36
C ASP A 169 2.19 16.02 -18.95
N GLY A 170 2.45 14.90 -19.65
CA GLY A 170 3.49 13.95 -19.28
C GLY A 170 3.31 13.41 -17.84
N ALA A 171 4.29 13.70 -16.99
CA ALA A 171 4.29 13.32 -15.58
C ALA A 171 3.38 14.21 -14.72
N ASP A 172 3.00 15.38 -15.23
CA ASP A 172 2.23 16.38 -14.50
C ASP A 172 0.73 16.30 -14.82
N ARG A 173 -0.05 16.86 -13.91
CA ARG A 173 -1.50 16.97 -13.96
C ARG A 173 -1.86 18.42 -13.81
N VAL A 174 -2.41 18.98 -14.87
CA VAL A 174 -2.61 20.42 -15.03
C VAL A 174 -4.10 20.71 -14.89
N LEU A 175 -4.42 21.76 -14.15
CA LEU A 175 -5.76 22.31 -14.08
C LEU A 175 -6.11 22.98 -15.41
N THR A 176 -7.18 22.55 -16.04
CA THR A 176 -7.66 23.13 -17.30
C THR A 176 -8.39 24.46 -17.05
N GLU A 177 -8.68 25.23 -18.09
CA GLU A 177 -9.53 26.43 -17.97
C GLU A 177 -10.92 26.07 -17.41
N ALA A 178 -11.53 25.00 -17.91
CA ALA A 178 -12.78 24.48 -17.35
C ALA A 178 -12.66 24.09 -15.86
N GLY A 179 -11.52 23.53 -15.44
CA GLY A 179 -11.21 23.25 -14.04
C GLY A 179 -11.15 24.51 -13.19
N LYS A 180 -10.53 25.58 -13.71
CA LYS A 180 -10.46 26.89 -13.04
C LYS A 180 -11.84 27.53 -12.93
N GLU A 181 -12.63 27.53 -14.00
CA GLU A 181 -14.01 28.05 -14.01
C GLU A 181 -14.92 27.28 -13.06
N TRP A 182 -14.80 25.94 -13.06
CA TRP A 182 -15.56 25.07 -12.15
C TRP A 182 -15.25 25.38 -10.68
N LEU A 183 -13.98 25.66 -10.38
CA LEU A 183 -13.52 26.03 -9.04
C LEU A 183 -14.00 27.44 -8.66
N ALA A 184 -13.91 28.40 -9.57
CA ALA A 184 -14.37 29.77 -9.36
C ALA A 184 -15.87 29.87 -9.09
N ALA A 185 -16.68 28.97 -9.68
CA ALA A 185 -18.12 28.88 -9.43
C ALA A 185 -18.48 28.30 -8.05
N ARG A 186 -17.50 27.82 -7.28
CA ARG A 186 -17.68 27.12 -5.99
C ARG A 186 -16.84 27.68 -4.84
N ALA A 187 -16.06 28.73 -5.10
CA ALA A 187 -15.36 29.54 -4.11
C ALA A 187 -16.30 30.62 -3.55
#